data_AF-A0AAD1TQF6-F1
#
_entry.id   AF-A0AAD1TQF6-F1
#
_cell.length_a   1.000
_cell.length_b   1.000
_cell.length_c   1.000
_cell.angle_alpha   90.00
_cell.angle_beta   90.00
_cell.angle_gamma   90.00
#
_symmetry.space_group_name_H-M   'P 1'
#
loop_
_entity.id
_entity.type
_entity.pdbx_description
1 polymer ?
#
loop_
_entity_poly.entity_id
_entity_poly.type
_entity_poly.pdbx_seq_one_letter_code
_entity_poly.pdbx_strand_id
1 'polypeptide(L)'
;IRRECLLCRNGVAVFNMSYFGKFYLVGPDATKAANWLFTADIDKPPGSTVYTCMLNHRGGTESDLTVSRISPGTQSSPLAPAFDGRYTMPDC
;
A
#
# COMPACT_ATOMS: atom_id res chain seq x y z
N ILE A 1 -9.60 7.73 -27.48
CA ILE A 1 -8.68 6.71 -26.95
C ILE A 1 -7.42 6.41 -27.78
N ARG A 2 -7.46 6.07 -29.10
CA ARG A 2 -6.22 5.74 -29.86
C ARG A 2 -5.10 6.78 -29.72
N ARG A 3 -5.42 8.07 -29.85
CA ARG A 3 -4.46 9.17 -29.68
C ARG A 3 -3.84 9.19 -28.28
N GLU A 4 -4.66 9.06 -27.24
CA GLU A 4 -4.21 9.05 -25.83
C GLU A 4 -3.33 7.84 -25.54
N CYS A 5 -3.70 6.65 -26.03
CA CYS A 5 -2.87 5.44 -25.89
C CYS A 5 -1.51 5.58 -26.57
N LEU A 6 -1.47 6.13 -27.81
CA LEU A 6 -0.22 6.33 -28.54
C LEU A 6 0.69 7.36 -27.85
N LEU A 7 0.12 8.44 -27.29
CA LEU A 7 0.87 9.44 -26.52
C LEU A 7 1.38 8.88 -25.18
N CYS A 8 0.55 8.10 -24.46
CA CYS A 8 0.98 7.42 -23.25
C CYS A 8 2.15 6.46 -23.50
N ARG A 9 2.14 5.75 -24.64
CA ARG A 9 3.19 4.78 -24.97
C ARG A 9 4.48 5.43 -25.45
N ASN A 10 4.37 6.48 -26.27
CA ASN A 10 5.52 7.04 -27.00
C ASN A 10 5.93 8.43 -26.51
N GLY A 11 5.34 8.93 -25.43
CA GLY A 11 5.59 10.25 -24.87
C GLY A 11 5.32 10.27 -23.36
N VAL A 12 4.63 11.31 -22.89
CA VAL A 12 4.24 11.46 -21.48
C VAL A 12 2.73 11.63 -21.39
N ALA A 13 2.13 10.94 -20.43
CA ALA A 13 0.72 11.09 -20.08
C ALA A 13 0.58 11.32 -18.58
N VAL A 14 -0.43 12.10 -18.20
CA VAL A 14 -0.81 12.33 -16.80
C VAL A 14 -2.14 11.63 -16.56
N PHE A 15 -2.19 10.81 -15.52
CA PHE A 15 -3.41 10.11 -15.11
C PHE A 15 -3.94 10.70 -13.82
N ASN A 16 -5.23 11.04 -13.80
CA ASN A 16 -5.89 11.33 -12.56
C ASN A 16 -6.23 10.02 -11.84
N MET A 17 -5.51 9.72 -10.77
CA MET A 17 -5.69 8.52 -9.93
C MET A 17 -6.35 8.85 -8.59
N SER A 18 -7.00 10.01 -8.45
CA SER A 18 -7.63 10.42 -7.19
C SER A 18 -8.73 9.46 -6.74
N TYR A 19 -9.40 8.80 -7.68
CA TYR A 19 -10.51 7.86 -7.43
C TYR A 19 -10.12 6.56 -6.74
N PHE A 20 -8.83 6.17 -6.75
CA PHE A 20 -8.38 5.00 -6.01
C PHE A 20 -8.54 5.21 -4.51
N GLY A 21 -9.10 4.21 -3.81
CA GLY A 21 -9.07 4.13 -2.36
C GLY A 21 -7.62 4.05 -1.88
N LYS A 22 -7.23 4.96 -0.99
CA LYS A 22 -5.88 5.03 -0.42
C LYS A 22 -6.05 5.02 1.09
N PHE A 23 -5.48 4.01 1.72
CA PHE A 23 -5.65 3.75 3.14
C PHE A 23 -4.29 3.61 3.81
N TYR A 24 -4.22 4.08 5.05
CA TYR A 24 -3.06 3.86 5.90
C TYR A 24 -3.38 2.77 6.92
N LEU A 25 -2.56 1.71 6.91
CA LEU A 25 -2.59 0.67 7.92
C LEU A 25 -1.48 0.96 8.95
N VAL A 26 -1.86 1.54 10.08
CA VAL A 26 -0.92 2.02 11.11
C VAL A 26 -1.31 1.46 12.48
N GLY A 27 -0.34 1.46 13.40
CA GLY A 27 -0.49 0.96 14.77
C GLY A 27 0.39 -0.26 15.06
N PRO A 28 0.48 -0.66 16.34
CA PRO A 28 1.38 -1.74 16.78
C PRO A 28 1.09 -3.08 16.10
N ASP A 29 -0.18 -3.36 15.81
CA ASP A 29 -0.61 -4.62 15.18
C ASP A 29 -0.70 -4.55 13.64
N ALA A 30 -0.26 -3.46 13.00
CA ALA A 30 -0.39 -3.29 11.55
C ALA A 30 0.23 -4.45 10.75
N THR A 31 1.38 -4.98 11.20
CA THR A 31 2.03 -6.13 10.54
C THR A 31 1.20 -7.41 10.70
N LYS A 32 0.65 -7.65 11.90
CA LYS A 32 -0.21 -8.80 12.16
C LYS A 32 -1.50 -8.74 11.34
N ALA A 33 -2.13 -7.56 11.28
CA ALA A 33 -3.32 -7.33 10.47
C ALA A 33 -3.02 -7.56 8.98
N ALA A 34 -1.90 -7.04 8.46
CA ALA A 34 -1.53 -7.22 7.07
C ALA A 34 -1.31 -8.69 6.69
N ASN A 35 -0.62 -9.46 7.56
CA ASN A 35 -0.43 -10.90 7.36
C ASN A 35 -1.73 -11.71 7.37
N TRP A 36 -2.78 -11.19 8.02
CA TRP A 36 -4.10 -11.81 8.02
C TRP A 36 -4.95 -11.38 6.81
N LEU A 37 -4.84 -10.12 6.38
CA LEU A 37 -5.64 -9.54 5.30
C LEU A 37 -5.16 -9.95 3.91
N PHE A 38 -3.85 -10.06 3.71
CA PHE A 38 -3.24 -10.12 2.38
C PHE A 38 -2.67 -11.50 2.07
N THR A 39 -2.76 -11.90 0.81
CA THR A 39 -2.23 -13.18 0.32
C THR A 39 -0.72 -13.19 0.12
N ALA A 40 -0.08 -12.02 0.04
CA ALA A 40 1.35 -11.89 -0.20
C ALA A 40 2.08 -11.41 1.05
N ASP A 41 3.34 -11.81 1.19
CA ASP A 41 4.24 -11.27 2.20
C ASP A 41 4.59 -9.81 1.89
N ILE A 42 4.04 -8.91 2.69
CA ILE A 42 4.27 -7.46 2.60
C ILE A 42 5.39 -6.98 3.53
N ASP A 43 6.05 -7.87 4.28
CA ASP A 43 7.21 -7.53 5.11
C ASP A 43 8.48 -7.34 4.28
N LYS A 44 8.45 -6.35 3.40
CA LYS A 44 9.58 -5.91 2.57
C LYS A 44 10.15 -4.60 3.10
N PRO A 45 11.40 -4.20 2.81
CA PRO A 45 11.96 -2.94 3.29
C PRO A 45 11.11 -1.70 2.90
N PRO A 46 11.12 -0.61 3.69
CA PRO A 46 10.46 0.65 3.31
C PRO A 46 10.83 1.12 1.89
N GLY A 47 9.87 1.67 1.17
CA GLY A 47 9.96 1.99 -0.27
C GLY A 47 9.51 0.85 -1.19
N SER A 48 9.33 -0.37 -0.67
CA SER A 48 8.80 -1.49 -1.45
C SER A 48 7.30 -1.34 -1.70
N THR A 49 6.84 -1.81 -2.86
CA THR A 49 5.42 -1.94 -3.21
C THR A 49 5.13 -3.35 -3.67
N VAL A 50 4.11 -3.99 -3.09
CA VAL A 50 3.73 -5.38 -3.35
C VAL A 50 2.28 -5.42 -3.83
N TYR A 51 2.03 -6.09 -4.94
CA TYR A 51 0.68 -6.42 -5.38
C TYR A 51 0.16 -7.65 -4.63
N THR A 52 -1.07 -7.59 -4.12
CA THR A 52 -1.67 -8.66 -3.32
C THR A 52 -3.19 -8.67 -3.42
N CYS A 53 -3.81 -9.77 -2.98
CA CYS A 53 -5.26 -9.91 -2.92
C CYS A 53 -5.73 -9.95 -1.46
N MET A 54 -6.99 -9.56 -1.24
CA MET A 54 -7.78 -9.87 -0.07
C MET A 54 -8.79 -10.95 -0.44
N LEU A 55 -8.92 -11.98 0.38
CA LEU A 55 -9.82 -13.10 0.12
C LEU A 55 -10.94 -13.16 1.16
N ASN A 56 -12.09 -13.70 0.76
CA ASN A 56 -13.13 -14.11 1.70
C ASN A 56 -12.81 -15.48 2.33
N HIS A 57 -13.66 -15.89 3.27
CA HIS A 57 -13.53 -17.18 3.98
C HIS A 57 -13.58 -18.42 3.06
N ARG A 58 -14.05 -18.29 1.81
CA ARG A 58 -14.09 -19.38 0.83
C ARG A 58 -12.87 -19.38 -0.12
N GLY A 59 -11.94 -18.45 0.07
CA GLY A 59 -10.78 -18.26 -0.81
C GLY A 59 -11.07 -17.51 -2.11
N GLY A 60 -12.25 -16.90 -2.26
CA GLY A 60 -12.56 -16.03 -3.39
C GLY A 60 -11.97 -14.64 -3.20
N THR A 61 -11.49 -14.02 -4.28
CA THR A 61 -10.95 -12.65 -4.26
C THR A 61 -12.06 -11.63 -4.02
N GLU A 62 -11.91 -10.84 -2.96
CA GLU A 62 -12.79 -9.71 -2.64
C GLU A 62 -12.19 -8.39 -3.14
N SER A 63 -10.87 -8.30 -3.19
CA SER A 63 -10.16 -7.11 -3.65
C SER A 63 -8.73 -7.46 -4.05
N ASP A 64 -8.15 -6.64 -4.92
CA ASP A 64 -6.72 -6.58 -5.18
C ASP A 64 -6.20 -5.16 -4.97
N LEU A 65 -4.97 -5.05 -4.48
CA LEU A 65 -4.37 -3.76 -4.23
C LEU A 65 -2.84 -3.85 -4.25
N THR A 66 -2.22 -2.67 -4.30
CA THR A 66 -0.80 -2.50 -4.03
C THR A 66 -0.60 -1.99 -2.62
N VAL A 67 0.22 -2.70 -1.85
CA VAL A 67 0.65 -2.29 -0.50
C VAL A 67 2.06 -1.72 -0.60
N SER A 68 2.19 -0.43 -0.29
CA SER A 68 3.48 0.25 -0.25
C SER A 68 3.92 0.43 1.20
N ARG A 69 5.10 -0.08 1.56
CA ARG A 69 5.67 0.16 2.88
C ARG A 69 6.32 1.53 2.90
N ILE A 70 5.86 2.38 3.80
CA ILE A 70 6.38 3.74 3.98
C ILE A 70 7.32 3.81 5.19
N SER A 71 8.33 4.67 5.09
CA SER A 71 9.21 4.97 6.23
C SER A 71 8.45 5.81 7.25
N PRO A 72 8.75 5.65 8.56
CA PRO A 72 8.30 6.62 9.55
C PRO A 72 8.83 8.01 9.19
N GLY A 73 8.06 9.04 9.50
CA GLY A 73 8.44 10.40 9.17
C GLY A 73 7.49 11.42 9.77
N THR A 74 8.01 12.64 9.95
CA THR A 74 7.22 13.80 10.37
C THR A 74 6.09 14.01 9.37
N GLN A 75 4.89 14.27 9.89
CA GLN A 75 3.69 14.51 9.10
C GLN A 75 3.92 15.68 8.12
N SER A 76 4.17 15.36 6.85
CA SER A 76 4.44 16.35 5.79
C SER A 76 3.18 17.03 5.26
N SER A 77 2.01 16.47 5.59
CA SER A 77 0.67 16.97 5.24
C SER A 77 -0.31 16.54 6.33
N PRO A 78 -1.35 17.34 6.65
CA PRO A 78 -2.41 16.95 7.60
C PRO A 78 -3.09 15.61 7.28
N LEU A 79 -3.01 15.15 6.02
CA LEU A 79 -3.58 13.89 5.56
C LEU A 79 -2.61 12.70 5.65
N ALA A 80 -1.31 12.96 5.84
CA ALA A 80 -0.32 11.92 6.01
C ALA A 80 -0.37 11.38 7.45
N PRO A 81 -0.21 10.07 7.69
CA PRO A 81 -0.21 9.54 9.04
C PRO A 81 1.10 9.92 9.75
N ALA A 82 1.01 10.37 10.99
CA ALA A 82 2.13 10.32 11.91
C ALA A 82 2.23 8.90 12.49
N PHE A 83 3.40 8.27 12.38
CA PHE A 83 3.69 6.98 13.03
C PHE A 83 5.20 6.82 13.24
N ASP A 84 5.56 6.20 14.36
CA ASP A 84 6.97 6.05 14.79
C ASP A 84 7.67 4.82 14.18
N GLY A 85 7.01 4.14 13.23
CA GLY A 85 7.52 2.95 12.57
C GLY A 85 7.12 1.67 13.29
N ARG A 86 7.88 0.61 13.09
CA ARG A 86 7.65 -0.64 13.83
C ARG A 86 8.12 -0.46 15.27
N TYR A 87 7.24 -0.76 16.22
CA TYR A 87 7.68 -1.08 17.57
C TYR A 87 8.42 -2.42 17.52
N THR A 88 9.74 -2.37 17.38
CA THR A 88 10.59 -3.44 17.88
C THR A 88 10.62 -3.26 19.39
N MET A 89 9.93 -4.13 20.14
CA MET A 89 10.25 -4.29 21.56
C MET A 89 11.77 -4.55 21.64
N PRO A 90 12.53 -3.83 22.49
CA PRO A 90 13.89 -4.23 22.78
C PRO A 90 13.84 -5.69 23.26
N ASP A 91 14.79 -6.50 22.79
CA ASP A 91 14.92 -7.90 23.17
C ASP A 91 14.71 -8.06 24.70
N CYS A 92 13.76 -8.92 25.09
CA CYS A 92 13.64 -9.37 26.48
C CYS A 92 14.80 -10.28 26.84
#